data_AF-A0A853EY49-F1
#
_entry.id   AF-A0A853EY49-F1
#
_cell.length_a   1.000
_cell.length_b   1.000
_cell.length_c   1.000
_cell.angle_alpha   90.00
_cell.angle_beta   90.00
_cell.angle_gamma   90.00
#
_symmetry.space_group_name_H-M   'P 1'
#
loop_
_entity.id
_entity.type
_entity.pdbx_description
1 polymer ?
#
loop_
_entity_poly.entity_id
_entity_poly.type
_entity_poly.pdbx_seq_one_letter_code
_entity_poly.pdbx_strand_id
1 'polypeptide(L)'
;SGGAGLGDDGTSLWVVTYGSSTNPTVATVESAESGTVTVSLAAVDPDAPATADYVPTTTVLDLPDGLDTEAPFQVVLGELGSVEVDGVETPGWLVS
;
A
#
# COMPACT_ATOMS: atom_id res chain seq x y z
N SER A 1 4.91 9.90 3.96
CA SER A 1 5.32 9.20 2.73
C SER A 1 4.79 7.78 2.70
N GLY A 2 4.69 7.20 1.51
CA GLY A 2 4.25 5.81 1.30
C GLY A 2 4.36 5.41 -0.16
N GLY A 3 4.00 4.18 -0.49
CA GLY A 3 4.02 3.69 -1.86
C GLY A 3 3.36 2.33 -2.01
N ALA A 4 3.24 1.88 -3.25
CA ALA A 4 2.73 0.57 -3.59
C ALA A 4 3.53 -0.06 -4.73
N GLY A 5 3.56 -1.38 -4.77
CA GLY A 5 4.18 -2.16 -5.84
C GLY A 5 3.64 -3.58 -5.85
N LEU A 6 4.03 -4.36 -6.86
CA LEU A 6 3.72 -5.78 -6.92
C LEU A 6 4.86 -6.59 -6.31
N GLY A 7 4.54 -7.72 -5.70
CA GLY A 7 5.54 -8.75 -5.41
C GLY A 7 6.11 -9.34 -6.70
N ASP A 8 7.28 -9.97 -6.60
CA ASP A 8 8.06 -10.47 -7.76
C ASP A 8 7.28 -11.42 -8.68
N ASP A 9 6.29 -12.15 -8.14
CA ASP A 9 5.44 -13.06 -8.91
C ASP A 9 4.18 -12.42 -9.49
N GLY A 10 3.96 -11.11 -9.24
CA GLY A 10 2.81 -10.36 -9.70
C GLY A 10 1.49 -10.77 -9.03
N THR A 11 1.52 -11.55 -7.94
CA THR A 11 0.29 -12.09 -7.30
C THR A 11 -0.09 -11.37 -6.00
N SER A 12 0.79 -10.52 -5.49
CA SER A 12 0.58 -9.76 -4.26
C SER A 12 0.78 -8.25 -4.47
N LEU A 13 -0.04 -7.45 -3.79
CA LEU A 13 0.15 -6.01 -3.67
C LEU A 13 0.93 -5.72 -2.40
N TRP A 14 2.06 -5.03 -2.53
CA TRP A 14 2.85 -4.56 -1.40
C TRP A 14 2.56 -3.08 -1.20
N VAL A 15 2.10 -2.72 0.00
CA VAL A 15 1.89 -1.33 0.41
C VAL A 15 2.92 -0.96 1.47
N VAL A 16 3.68 0.09 1.21
CA VAL A 16 4.70 0.60 2.13
C VAL A 16 4.21 1.89 2.75
N THR A 17 4.18 1.93 4.07
CA THR A 17 3.91 3.13 4.87
C THR A 17 5.14 3.47 5.70
N TYR A 18 5.23 4.71 6.18
CA TYR A 18 6.28 5.13 7.13
C TYR A 18 5.65 5.70 8.39
N GLY A 19 6.14 5.24 9.55
CA GLY A 19 5.62 5.64 10.85
C GLY A 19 6.38 5.01 12.02
N SER A 20 5.74 4.99 13.19
CA SER A 20 6.24 4.41 14.43
C SER A 20 6.39 2.90 14.33
N SER A 21 7.55 2.34 14.69
CA SER A 21 7.73 0.88 14.73
C SER A 21 6.88 0.18 15.80
N THR A 22 6.53 0.86 16.90
CA THR A 22 5.71 0.25 17.98
C THR A 22 4.22 0.24 17.69
N ASN A 23 3.76 1.02 16.71
CA ASN A 23 2.36 1.06 16.31
C ASN A 23 2.29 1.45 14.82
N PRO A 24 2.65 0.53 13.94
CA PRO A 24 2.80 0.84 12.53
C PRO A 24 1.43 1.05 11.87
N THR A 25 1.42 1.82 10.78
CA THR A 25 0.24 1.97 9.93
C THR A 25 0.22 0.84 8.91
N VAL A 26 -0.82 0.01 8.92
CA VAL A 26 -1.01 -1.11 7.98
C VAL A 26 -2.11 -0.80 6.97
N ALA A 27 -2.06 -1.49 5.84
CA ALA A 27 -3.05 -1.35 4.77
C ALA A 27 -4.08 -2.48 4.78
N THR A 28 -5.30 -2.20 4.33
CA THR A 28 -6.30 -3.24 4.00
C THR A 28 -7.01 -2.88 2.70
N VAL A 29 -7.31 -3.87 1.86
CA VAL A 29 -8.05 -3.63 0.61
C VAL A 29 -9.50 -3.27 0.95
N GLU A 30 -9.96 -2.13 0.45
CA GLU A 30 -11.36 -1.71 0.55
C GLU A 30 -12.14 -2.08 -0.71
N SER A 31 -11.55 -1.84 -1.88
CA SER A 31 -12.17 -2.12 -3.17
C SER A 31 -11.15 -2.27 -4.29
N ALA A 32 -11.58 -2.89 -5.37
CA ALA A 32 -10.80 -3.03 -6.58
C ALA A 32 -11.70 -3.06 -7.80
N GLU A 33 -11.72 -1.96 -8.54
CA GLU A 33 -12.64 -1.77 -9.65
C GLU A 33 -11.94 -0.98 -10.75
N SER A 34 -12.15 -1.40 -12.01
CA SER A 34 -11.74 -0.62 -13.19
C SER A 34 -10.26 -0.17 -13.19
N GLY A 35 -9.34 -1.05 -12.81
CA GLY A 35 -7.90 -0.74 -12.77
C GLY A 35 -7.50 0.20 -11.62
N THR A 36 -8.33 0.31 -10.59
CA THR A 36 -8.03 1.06 -9.36
C THR A 36 -8.22 0.16 -8.14
N VAL A 37 -7.18 0.05 -7.31
CA VAL A 37 -7.23 -0.60 -6.00
C VAL A 37 -7.26 0.47 -4.93
N THR A 38 -8.29 0.45 -4.08
CA THR A 38 -8.38 1.36 -2.93
C THR A 38 -8.00 0.61 -1.67
N VAL A 39 -7.06 1.16 -0.91
CA VAL A 39 -6.69 0.65 0.41
C VAL A 39 -6.97 1.67 1.50
N SER A 40 -7.47 1.19 2.62
CA SER A 40 -7.52 1.95 3.86
C SER A 40 -6.20 1.77 4.61
N LEU A 41 -5.81 2.82 5.33
CA LEU A 41 -4.61 2.84 6.15
C LEU A 41 -5.00 3.12 7.59
N ALA A 42 -4.57 2.28 8.52
CA ALA A 42 -4.86 2.44 9.94
C ALA A 42 -3.68 1.96 10.80
N ALA A 43 -3.55 2.53 12.00
CA ALA A 43 -2.65 1.97 13.01
C ALA A 43 -3.10 0.55 13.39
N VAL A 44 -2.16 -0.34 13.69
CA VAL A 44 -2.47 -1.72 14.13
C VAL A 44 -3.35 -1.72 15.39
N ASP A 45 -3.09 -0.78 16.31
CA ASP A 45 -3.93 -0.55 17.49
C ASP A 45 -4.11 0.97 17.67
N PRO A 46 -5.32 1.52 17.48
CA PRO A 46 -5.55 2.96 17.59
C PRO A 46 -5.33 3.54 18.99
N ASP A 47 -5.33 2.69 20.03
CA ASP A 47 -5.16 3.10 21.42
C ASP A 47 -3.73 2.84 21.94
N ALA A 48 -2.87 2.18 21.15
CA ALA A 48 -1.50 1.88 21.54
C ALA A 48 -0.56 3.09 21.40
N PRO A 49 0.40 3.25 22.34
CA PRO A 49 1.38 4.32 22.25
C PRO A 49 2.31 4.14 21.05
N ALA A 50 2.51 5.23 20.30
CA ALA A 50 3.49 5.32 19.23
C ALA A 50 4.81 5.92 19.75
N THR A 51 5.93 5.32 19.36
CA THR A 51 7.27 5.90 19.56
C THR A 51 7.59 6.90 18.45
N ALA A 52 8.65 7.69 18.65
CA ALA A 52 9.00 8.79 17.75
C ALA A 52 9.86 8.37 16.54
N ASP A 53 10.25 7.10 16.44
CA ASP A 53 10.98 6.60 15.29
C ASP A 53 10.10 6.60 14.02
N TYR A 54 10.77 6.73 12.88
CA TYR A 54 10.12 6.82 11.57
C TYR A 54 10.74 5.80 10.63
N VAL A 55 10.10 4.65 10.53
CA VAL A 55 10.60 3.47 9.80
C VAL A 55 9.57 2.97 8.79
N PRO A 56 9.99 2.28 7.71
CA PRO A 56 9.06 1.66 6.80
C PRO A 56 8.33 0.47 7.44
N THR A 57 7.06 0.30 7.10
CA THR A 57 6.30 -0.93 7.30
C THR A 57 5.71 -1.37 5.98
N THR A 58 5.88 -2.65 5.63
CA THR A 58 5.28 -3.23 4.44
C THR A 58 4.11 -4.10 4.83
N THR A 59 2.93 -3.83 4.26
CA THR A 59 1.80 -4.75 4.28
C THR A 59 1.77 -5.50 2.96
N VAL A 60 1.64 -6.83 3.02
CA VAL A 60 1.45 -7.68 1.84
C VAL A 60 -0.02 -8.08 1.78
N LEU A 61 -0.66 -7.77 0.67
CA LEU A 61 -2.08 -8.00 0.43
C LEU A 61 -2.24 -8.94 -0.76
N ASP A 62 -3.24 -9.82 -0.70
CA ASP A 62 -3.66 -10.57 -1.87
C ASP A 62 -4.19 -9.61 -2.93
N LEU A 63 -3.90 -9.92 -4.20
CA LEU A 63 -4.47 -9.14 -5.28
C LEU A 63 -5.96 -9.43 -5.46
N PRO A 64 -6.76 -8.40 -5.77
CA PRO A 64 -8.14 -8.58 -6.15
C PRO A 64 -8.26 -9.38 -7.45
N ASP A 65 -9.23 -10.29 -7.51
CA ASP A 65 -9.52 -11.06 -8.72
C ASP A 65 -9.81 -10.14 -9.91
N GLY A 66 -9.20 -10.45 -11.06
CA GLY A 66 -9.47 -9.74 -12.32
C GLY A 66 -8.74 -8.40 -12.49
N LEU A 67 -7.86 -8.01 -11.56
CA LEU A 67 -6.90 -6.94 -11.82
C LEU A 67 -5.89 -7.40 -12.89
N ASP A 68 -5.76 -6.63 -13.95
CA ASP A 68 -4.71 -6.83 -14.95
C ASP A 68 -3.40 -6.21 -14.43
N THR A 69 -2.48 -7.06 -13.98
CA THR A 69 -1.17 -6.65 -13.45
C THR A 69 -0.13 -6.43 -14.54
N GLU A 70 -0.44 -6.76 -15.80
CA GLU A 70 0.45 -6.52 -16.95
C GLU A 70 0.24 -5.11 -17.54
N ALA A 71 -0.82 -4.42 -17.14
CA ALA A 71 -1.09 -3.03 -17.48
C ALA A 71 -0.93 -2.09 -16.27
N PRO A 72 -0.63 -0.79 -16.48
CA PRO A 72 -0.60 0.17 -15.39
C PRO A 72 -1.96 0.25 -14.68
N PHE A 73 -1.93 0.26 -13.35
CA PHE A 73 -3.12 0.43 -12.51
C PHE A 73 -2.86 1.42 -11.37
N GLN A 74 -3.93 2.00 -10.84
CA GLN A 74 -3.87 2.97 -9.75
C GLN A 74 -4.04 2.28 -8.39
N VAL A 75 -3.29 2.75 -7.40
CA VAL A 75 -3.46 2.38 -6.00
C VAL A 75 -3.74 3.64 -5.19
N VAL A 76 -4.92 3.72 -4.59
CA VAL A 76 -5.33 4.81 -3.69
C VAL A 76 -4.96 4.44 -2.26
N LEU A 77 -4.04 5.20 -1.67
CA LEU A 77 -3.45 4.99 -0.34
C LEU A 77 -4.17 5.85 0.71
N GLY A 78 -5.49 5.72 0.80
CA GLY A 78 -6.33 6.54 1.69
C GLY A 78 -6.07 8.05 1.53
N GLU A 79 -5.88 8.75 2.64
CA GLU A 79 -5.62 10.20 2.65
C GLU A 79 -4.20 10.58 2.19
N LEU A 80 -3.29 9.61 2.02
CA LEU A 80 -1.93 9.92 1.52
C LEU A 80 -1.96 10.37 0.06
N GLY A 81 -2.90 9.86 -0.74
CA GLY A 81 -3.01 10.11 -2.17
C GLY A 81 -3.05 8.82 -2.99
N SER A 82 -2.79 8.92 -4.30
CA SER A 82 -2.75 7.76 -5.20
C SER A 82 -1.42 7.64 -5.93
N VAL A 83 -1.05 6.42 -6.28
CA VAL A 83 0.14 6.12 -7.07
C VAL A 83 -0.23 5.20 -8.24
N GLU A 84 0.55 5.28 -9.30
CA GLU A 84 0.51 4.30 -10.39
C GLU A 84 1.52 3.18 -10.11
N VAL A 85 1.12 1.94 -10.40
CA VAL A 85 1.99 0.77 -10.41
C VAL A 85 1.99 0.20 -11.84
N ASP A 86 3.18 -0.04 -12.40
CA ASP A 86 3.38 -0.52 -13.77
C ASP A 86 4.31 -1.76 -13.79
N GLY A 87 3.71 -2.92 -13.54
CA GLY A 87 4.43 -4.19 -13.41
C GLY A 87 5.26 -4.30 -12.12
N VAL A 88 6.02 -5.40 -12.00
CA VAL A 88 6.76 -5.76 -10.77
C VAL A 88 7.99 -4.88 -10.48
N GLU A 89 8.56 -4.25 -11.51
CA GLU A 89 9.76 -3.41 -11.39
C GLU A 89 9.47 -1.92 -11.21
N THR A 90 8.22 -1.48 -11.40
CA THR A 90 7.85 -0.06 -11.40
C THR A 90 6.84 0.25 -10.29
N PRO A 91 7.29 0.30 -9.02
CA PRO A 91 6.45 0.73 -7.92
C PRO A 91 6.18 2.23 -7.97
N GLY A 92 5.05 2.62 -7.39
CA GLY A 92 4.65 4.02 -7.23
C GLY A 92 4.94 4.56 -5.84
N TRP A 93 5.36 5.82 -5.75
CA TRP A 93 5.77 6.45 -4.49
C TRP A 93 5.15 7.83 -4.28
N LEU A 94 4.73 8.10 -3.05
CA LEU A 94 4.36 9.41 -2.52
C LEU A 94 5.45 9.87 -1.56
N VAL A 95 6.24 10.83 -2.03
CA VAL A 95 7.30 11.46 -1.25
C VAL A 95 6.80 12.84 -0.80
N SER A 96 6.74 13.04 0.51
CA SER A 96 6.36 14.30 1.17
C SER A 96 7.59 15.05 1.63
#